data_AF-A0A8T1ZT27-F1
#
_entry.id   AF-A0A8T1ZT27-F1
#
_cell.length_a   1.000
_cell.length_b   1.000
_cell.length_c   1.000
_cell.angle_alpha   90.00
_cell.angle_beta   90.00
_cell.angle_gamma   90.00
#
_symmetry.space_group_name_H-M   'P 1'
#
loop_
_entity.id
_entity.type
_entity.pdbx_description
1 polymer ?
#
loop_
_entity_poly.entity_id
_entity_poly.type
_entity_poly.pdbx_seq_one_letter_code
_entity_poly.pdbx_strand_id
1 'polypeptide(L)'
;MYVLLSLIERLCKSVEELSSDDLVGGDNALQYLKFSGFKVDWLEKKLEEIKVKKKEEQIGESRMQELEEELKVFKKKCSDIEALMETEKTKLLVTRGSPLTLDGVL
;
A
#
# COMPACT_ATOMS: atom_id res chain seq x y z
N MET A 1 8.65 -37.50 9.08
CA MET A 1 9.46 -36.46 9.75
C MET A 1 9.72 -35.25 8.85
N TYR A 2 10.03 -35.43 7.56
CA TYR A 2 10.27 -34.32 6.61
C TYR A 2 9.13 -33.28 6.55
N VAL A 3 7.86 -33.74 6.46
CA VAL A 3 6.67 -32.85 6.38
C VAL A 3 6.56 -31.88 7.56
N LEU A 4 6.87 -32.35 8.78
CA LEU A 4 6.81 -31.52 9.98
C LEU A 4 7.88 -30.43 9.95
N LEU A 5 9.12 -30.79 9.60
CA LEU A 5 10.23 -29.84 9.52
C LEU A 5 9.98 -28.79 8.44
N SER A 6 9.56 -29.20 7.24
CA SER A 6 9.24 -28.27 6.15
C SER A 6 8.09 -27.32 6.51
N LEU A 7 7.11 -27.80 7.28
CA LEU A 7 6.02 -26.95 7.76
C LEU A 7 6.52 -25.92 8.78
N ILE A 8 7.31 -26.33 9.76
CA ILE A 8 7.88 -25.41 10.76
C ILE A 8 8.74 -24.34 10.06
N GLU A 9 9.62 -24.76 9.16
CA GLU A 9 10.46 -23.84 8.38
C GLU A 9 9.62 -22.84 7.59
N ARG A 10 8.55 -23.29 6.94
CA ARG A 10 7.60 -22.41 6.24
C ARG A 10 6.93 -21.41 7.18
N LEU A 11 6.43 -21.86 8.33
CA LEU A 11 5.74 -21.00 9.30
C LEU A 11 6.68 -20.02 10.04
N CYS A 12 8.00 -20.23 9.94
CA CYS A 12 9.00 -19.30 10.43
C CYS A 12 9.32 -18.16 9.45
N LYS A 13 8.84 -18.23 8.20
CA LYS A 13 8.99 -17.15 7.22
C LYS A 13 8.17 -15.92 7.61
N SER A 14 8.53 -14.78 7.02
CA SER A 14 7.71 -13.57 7.15
C SER A 14 6.35 -13.73 6.47
N VAL A 15 5.37 -12.95 6.90
CA VAL A 15 4.01 -12.97 6.30
C VAL A 15 4.06 -12.54 4.83
N GLU A 16 4.94 -11.59 4.51
CA GLU A 16 5.20 -11.10 3.15
C GLU A 16 5.66 -12.22 2.21
N GLU A 17 6.61 -13.05 2.65
CA GLU A 17 7.17 -14.18 1.88
C GLU A 17 6.19 -15.36 1.71
N LEU A 18 5.10 -15.39 2.48
CA LEU A 18 4.11 -16.47 2.42
C LEU A 18 3.01 -16.17 1.41
N SER A 19 2.90 -17.02 0.40
CA SER A 19 1.80 -16.96 -0.57
C SER A 19 0.52 -17.59 -0.02
N SER A 20 -0.62 -17.32 -0.68
CA SER A 20 -1.87 -18.05 -0.39
C SER A 20 -1.70 -19.56 -0.57
N ASP A 21 -0.92 -19.98 -1.57
CA ASP A 21 -0.66 -21.39 -1.86
C ASP A 21 0.20 -22.05 -0.77
N ASP A 22 1.15 -21.31 -0.18
CA ASP A 22 1.93 -21.77 0.96
C ASP A 22 1.04 -22.06 2.17
N LEU A 23 0.02 -21.23 2.40
CA LEU A 23 -0.94 -21.38 3.50
C LEU A 23 -1.85 -22.59 3.28
N VAL A 24 -2.38 -22.76 2.07
CA VAL A 24 -3.16 -23.95 1.67
C VAL A 24 -2.31 -25.22 1.79
N GLY A 25 -1.05 -25.16 1.34
CA GLY A 25 -0.09 -26.25 1.53
C GLY A 25 0.19 -26.55 3.00
N GLY A 26 0.17 -25.52 3.86
CA GLY A 26 0.26 -25.65 5.32
C GLY A 26 -0.92 -26.41 5.91
N ASP A 27 -2.15 -26.09 5.50
CA ASP A 27 -3.37 -26.80 5.94
C ASP A 27 -3.32 -28.29 5.57
N ASN A 28 -2.94 -28.58 4.32
CA ASN A 28 -2.81 -29.95 3.83
C ASN A 28 -1.75 -30.74 4.63
N ALA A 29 -0.61 -30.11 4.93
CA ALA A 29 0.45 -30.72 5.73
C ALA A 29 0.00 -31.00 7.17
N LEU A 30 -0.74 -30.07 7.79
CA LEU A 30 -1.31 -30.26 9.13
C LEU A 30 -2.30 -31.42 9.16
N GLN A 31 -3.21 -31.48 8.19
CA GLN A 31 -4.17 -32.55 8.07
C GLN A 31 -3.47 -33.92 7.93
N TYR A 32 -2.44 -34.01 7.08
CA TYR A 32 -1.64 -35.22 6.93
C TYR A 32 -0.95 -35.64 8.25
N LEU A 33 -0.32 -34.69 8.95
CA LEU A 33 0.35 -34.96 10.22
C LEU A 33 -0.63 -35.43 11.30
N LYS A 34 -1.82 -34.82 11.36
CA LYS A 34 -2.90 -35.21 12.27
C LYS A 34 -3.38 -36.63 12.01
N PHE A 35 -3.60 -36.99 10.74
CA PHE A 35 -3.94 -38.38 10.36
C PHE A 35 -2.83 -39.37 10.68
N SER A 36 -1.58 -38.92 10.66
CA SER A 36 -0.42 -39.71 11.04
C SER A 36 -0.23 -39.83 12.57
N GLY A 37 -1.16 -39.31 13.37
CA GLY A 37 -1.14 -39.39 14.84
C GLY A 37 -0.30 -38.31 15.53
N PHE A 38 0.21 -37.32 14.81
CA PHE A 38 0.93 -36.20 15.44
C PHE A 38 -0.03 -35.23 16.11
N LYS A 39 0.35 -34.75 17.30
CA LYS A 39 -0.35 -33.66 17.97
C LYS A 39 0.13 -32.31 17.42
N VAL A 40 -0.68 -31.70 16.56
CA VAL A 40 -0.32 -30.48 15.81
C VAL A 40 -1.18 -29.26 16.16
N ASP A 41 -1.97 -29.30 17.24
CA ASP A 41 -2.90 -28.21 17.64
C ASP A 41 -2.22 -26.83 17.71
N TRP A 42 -0.97 -26.80 18.19
CA TRP A 42 -0.19 -25.56 18.31
C TRP A 42 0.22 -24.99 16.95
N LEU A 43 0.46 -25.85 15.95
CA LEU A 43 0.76 -25.44 14.57
C LEU A 43 -0.51 -25.00 13.84
N GLU A 44 -1.64 -25.67 14.09
CA GLU A 44 -2.96 -25.23 13.57
C GLU A 44 -3.24 -23.80 14.03
N LYS A 45 -3.11 -23.53 15.34
CA LYS A 45 -3.26 -22.16 15.87
C LYS A 45 -2.28 -21.17 15.24
N LYS A 46 -1.01 -21.56 15.09
CA LYS A 46 0.02 -20.69 14.51
C LYS A 46 -0.28 -20.34 13.05
N LEU A 47 -0.74 -21.31 12.25
CA LEU A 47 -1.10 -21.08 10.86
C LEU A 47 -2.32 -20.15 10.75
N GLU A 48 -3.32 -20.29 11.62
CA GLU A 48 -4.46 -19.36 11.65
C GLU A 48 -4.05 -17.93 12.01
N GLU A 49 -3.14 -17.75 12.98
CA GLU A 49 -2.57 -16.43 13.28
C GLU A 49 -1.88 -15.81 12.05
N ILE A 50 -1.14 -16.61 11.28
CA ILE A 50 -0.48 -16.15 10.05
C ILE A 50 -1.51 -15.78 8.98
N LYS A 51 -2.58 -16.57 8.80
CA LYS A 51 -3.66 -16.26 7.85
C LYS A 51 -4.35 -14.94 8.18
N VAL A 52 -4.60 -14.64 9.46
CA VAL A 52 -5.16 -13.36 9.90
C VAL A 52 -4.22 -12.21 9.53
N LYS A 53 -2.94 -12.32 9.89
CA LYS A 53 -1.94 -11.30 9.55
C LYS A 53 -1.78 -11.10 8.04
N LYS A 54 -1.86 -12.17 7.24
CA LYS A 54 -1.81 -12.08 5.77
C LYS A 54 -2.96 -11.26 5.20
N LYS A 55 -4.17 -11.40 5.78
CA LYS A 55 -5.32 -10.56 5.38
C LYS A 55 -5.11 -9.10 5.78
N GLU A 56 -4.61 -8.84 6.98
CA GLU A 56 -4.30 -7.48 7.43
C GLU A 56 -3.24 -6.81 6.55
N GLU A 57 -2.19 -7.55 6.16
CA GLU A 57 -1.17 -7.09 5.22
C GLU A 57 -1.80 -6.70 3.87
N GLN A 58 -2.61 -7.58 3.27
CA GLN A 58 -3.27 -7.30 1.98
C GLN A 58 -4.20 -6.08 2.03
N ILE A 59 -4.91 -5.90 3.14
CA ILE A 59 -5.73 -4.70 3.37
C ILE A 59 -4.84 -3.47 3.45
N GLY A 60 -3.72 -3.55 4.18
CA GLY A 60 -2.74 -2.48 4.30
C GLY A 60 -2.12 -2.09 2.97
N GLU A 61 -1.71 -3.06 2.15
CA GLU A 61 -1.17 -2.85 0.80
C GLU A 61 -2.20 -2.16 -0.10
N SER A 62 -3.44 -2.65 -0.11
CA SER A 62 -4.52 -2.03 -0.90
C SER A 62 -4.75 -0.58 -0.48
N ARG A 63 -4.79 -0.31 0.83
CA ARG A 63 -4.95 1.04 1.38
C ARG A 63 -3.78 1.96 1.02
N MET A 64 -2.57 1.42 0.99
CA MET A 64 -1.38 2.17 0.60
C MET A 64 -1.44 2.59 -0.86
N GLN A 65 -1.85 1.67 -1.74
CA GLN A 65 -2.04 1.96 -3.17
C GLN A 65 -3.10 3.04 -3.41
N GLU A 66 -4.24 2.98 -2.72
CA GLU A 66 -5.27 4.03 -2.76
C GLU A 66 -4.70 5.41 -2.39
N LEU A 67 -3.98 5.49 -1.26
CA LEU A 67 -3.38 6.73 -0.79
C LEU A 67 -2.30 7.26 -1.74
N GLU A 68 -1.53 6.40 -2.39
CA GLU A 68 -0.56 6.81 -3.41
C GLU A 68 -1.24 7.45 -4.64
N GLU A 69 -2.39 6.93 -5.06
CA GLU A 69 -3.17 7.52 -6.16
C GLU A 69 -3.76 8.87 -5.77
N GLU A 70 -4.35 8.97 -4.58
CA GLU A 70 -4.85 10.24 -4.03
C GLU A 70 -3.74 11.29 -3.94
N LEU A 71 -2.55 10.91 -3.48
CA LEU A 71 -1.38 11.77 -3.39
C LEU A 71 -0.96 12.28 -4.78
N LYS A 72 -0.95 11.42 -5.80
CA LYS A 72 -0.64 11.80 -7.20
C LYS A 72 -1.64 12.84 -7.71
N VAL A 73 -2.93 12.65 -7.45
CA VAL A 73 -3.99 13.60 -7.82
C VAL A 73 -3.78 14.95 -7.13
N PHE A 74 -3.50 14.94 -5.82
CA PHE A 74 -3.29 16.17 -5.07
C PHE A 74 -2.04 16.93 -5.54
N LYS A 75 -0.93 16.21 -5.77
CA LYS A 75 0.31 16.80 -6.29
C LYS A 75 0.09 17.52 -7.62
N LYS A 76 -0.69 16.91 -8.53
CA LYS A 76 -1.06 17.55 -9.79
C LYS A 76 -1.85 18.84 -9.57
N LYS A 77 -2.88 18.81 -8.71
CA LYS A 77 -3.66 20.01 -8.37
C LYS A 77 -2.80 21.13 -7.79
N CYS A 78 -1.83 20.80 -6.93
CA CYS A 78 -0.88 21.78 -6.41
C CYS A 78 -0.06 22.43 -7.53
N SER A 79 0.48 21.64 -8.46
CA SER A 79 1.21 22.17 -9.61
C SER A 79 0.34 23.07 -10.51
N ASP A 80 -0.93 22.69 -10.73
CA ASP A 80 -1.87 23.51 -11.50
C ASP A 80 -2.11 24.87 -10.83
N ILE A 81 -2.30 24.88 -9.49
CA ILE A 81 -2.48 26.12 -8.71
C ILE A 81 -1.21 26.98 -8.71
N GLU A 82 -0.03 26.36 -8.59
CA GLU A 82 1.25 27.07 -8.64
C GLU A 82 1.46 27.77 -9.99
N ALA A 83 1.13 27.11 -11.10
CA ALA A 83 1.19 27.70 -12.42
C ALA A 83 0.21 28.89 -12.59
N LEU A 84 -1.02 28.77 -12.05
CA LEU A 84 -1.98 29.87 -12.04
C LEU A 84 -1.48 31.07 -11.22
N MET A 85 -0.86 30.81 -10.06
CA MET A 85 -0.31 31.86 -9.21
C MET A 85 0.80 32.64 -9.91
N GLU A 86 1.76 31.96 -10.56
CA GLU A 86 2.83 32.64 -11.31
C GLU A 86 2.27 33.41 -12.51
N THR A 87 1.22 32.90 -13.17
CA THR A 87 0.52 33.62 -14.23
C THR A 87 -0.12 34.92 -13.73
N GLU A 88 -0.83 34.90 -12.60
CA GLU A 88 -1.41 36.12 -12.03
C GLU A 88 -0.35 37.12 -11.54
N LYS A 89 0.74 36.62 -10.95
CA LYS A 89 1.87 37.46 -10.52
C LYS A 89 2.50 38.20 -11.69
N THR A 90 2.72 37.53 -12.82
CA THR A 90 3.26 38.19 -14.03
C THR A 90 2.30 39.24 -14.58
N LYS A 91 0.99 38.95 -14.67
CA LYS A 91 -0.03 39.94 -15.06
C LYS A 91 -0.02 41.18 -14.17
N LEU A 92 0.04 40.98 -12.85
CA LEU A 92 0.06 42.06 -11.87
C LEU A 92 1.29 42.96 -12.06
N LEU A 93 2.48 42.38 -12.29
CA LEU A 93 3.70 43.14 -12.57
C LEU A 93 3.58 43.97 -13.85
N VAL A 94 2.99 43.42 -14.92
CA VAL A 94 2.72 44.17 -16.17
C VAL A 94 1.79 45.35 -15.93
N THR A 95 0.69 45.15 -15.20
CA THR A 95 -0.26 46.23 -14.86
C THR A 95 0.40 47.33 -14.03
N ARG A 96 1.23 46.98 -13.05
CA ARG A 96 1.94 47.96 -12.20
C ARG A 96 3.03 48.74 -12.94
N GLY A 97 3.69 48.12 -13.92
CA GLY A 97 4.74 48.74 -14.72
C GLY A 97 4.24 49.63 -15.86
N SER A 98 2.94 49.60 -16.16
CA SER A 98 2.35 50.36 -17.28
C SER A 98 2.11 51.83 -16.88
N PRO A 99 2.59 52.82 -17.65
CA PRO A 99 2.32 54.23 -17.36
C PRO A 99 0.83 54.56 -17.47
N LEU A 100 0.28 55.29 -16.51
CA LEU A 100 -1.05 55.89 -16.63
C LEU A 100 -0.96 57.09 -17.59
N THR A 101 -1.15 56.88 -18.89
CA THR A 101 -1.25 57.99 -19.84
C THR A 101 -2.67 58.55 -19.82
N LEU A 102 -2.80 59.83 -19.47
CA LEU A 102 -4.05 60.59 -19.55
C LEU A 102 -4.21 61.20 -20.95
N ASP A 103 -4.34 60.37 -21.98
CA ASP A 103 -4.67 60.85 -23.33
C ASP A 103 -6.19 60.90 -23.47
N GLY A 104 -6.81 61.97 -22.95
CA GLY A 104 -8.28 62.10 -23.01
C GLY A 104 -8.91 63.33 -22.36
N VAL A 105 -8.18 64.44 -22.21
CA VAL A 105 -8.77 65.74 -21.85
C VAL A 105 -8.20 66.83 -22.75
N LEU A 106 -8.66 66.85 -24.00
CA LEU A 106 -8.65 68.03 -24.86
C LEU A 106 -9.91 68.02 -25.73
#